data_AF-A0A6B0SGT2-F1
#
_entry.id   AF-A0A6B0SGT2-F1
#
_cell.length_a   1.000
_cell.length_b   1.000
_cell.length_c   1.000
_cell.angle_alpha   90.00
_cell.angle_beta   90.00
_cell.angle_gamma   90.00
#
_symmetry.space_group_name_H-M   'P 1'
#
loop_
_entity.id
_entity.type
_entity.pdbx_description
1 polymer ?
#
loop_
_entity_poly.entity_id
_entity_poly.type
_entity_poly.pdbx_seq_one_letter_code
_entity_poly.pdbx_strand_id
1 'polypeptide(L)'
;MLFGGRPEVVGIAEEALEFALEAAEDSHPNEYLGLLRASLARDFDIRADDGYLVTDVLMVPGTETNPVSATFQSSQVPNDMRTVGSVHSHPNGVLSPSDADRSMFGRGEVHIILGAPYDSRSWRAFDSEGEPTTLDVYDVALPEPESFFDFTQEDIDEELE
;
A
#
# COMPACT_ATOMS: atom_id res chain seq x y z
N MET A 1 10.51 17.19 -24.02
CA MET A 1 11.13 15.94 -23.52
C MET A 1 11.62 16.22 -22.12
N LEU A 2 11.06 15.53 -21.13
CA LEU A 2 11.64 15.14 -19.83
C LEU A 2 10.52 14.38 -19.10
N PHE A 3 10.27 13.14 -19.54
CA PHE A 3 9.46 12.19 -18.78
C PHE A 3 10.34 11.71 -17.63
N GLY A 4 10.23 12.33 -16.46
CA GLY A 4 10.68 11.67 -15.24
C GLY A 4 9.80 10.43 -15.08
N GLY A 5 10.41 9.24 -15.05
CA GLY A 5 9.70 8.03 -14.68
C GLY A 5 9.03 8.23 -13.32
N ARG A 6 7.93 7.51 -13.07
CA ARG A 6 7.39 7.47 -11.71
C ARG A 6 8.48 6.90 -10.80
N PRO A 7 8.74 7.51 -9.63
CA PRO A 7 9.81 7.05 -8.76
C PRO A 7 9.52 5.62 -8.29
N GLU A 8 10.55 4.79 -8.34
CA GLU A 8 10.49 3.36 -8.07
C GLU A 8 9.99 3.07 -6.64
N VAL A 9 9.06 2.13 -6.49
CA VAL A 9 8.71 1.54 -5.18
C VAL A 9 9.75 0.49 -4.83
N VAL A 10 10.60 0.83 -3.86
CA VAL A 10 11.76 0.02 -3.50
C VAL A 10 11.43 -1.10 -2.51
N GLY A 11 10.27 -1.03 -1.85
CA GLY A 11 9.84 -2.03 -0.87
C GLY A 11 8.60 -1.64 -0.08
N ILE A 12 8.32 -2.43 0.95
CA ILE A 12 7.28 -2.25 1.96
C ILE A 12 7.88 -2.38 3.37
N ALA A 13 7.44 -1.54 4.29
CA ALA A 13 7.76 -1.70 5.70
C ALA A 13 7.10 -2.97 6.26
N GLU A 14 7.83 -3.73 7.09
CA GLU A 14 7.33 -4.97 7.68
C GLU A 14 6.00 -4.75 8.42
N GLU A 15 5.93 -3.72 9.27
CA GLU A 15 4.71 -3.35 10.01
C GLU A 15 3.51 -3.07 9.08
N ALA A 16 3.73 -2.46 7.91
CA ALA A 16 2.65 -2.17 6.96
C ALA A 16 2.13 -3.45 6.27
N LEU A 17 3.02 -4.40 5.98
CA LEU A 17 2.65 -5.70 5.43
C LEU A 17 1.92 -6.55 6.48
N GLU A 18 2.41 -6.57 7.72
CA GLU A 18 1.78 -7.28 8.83
C GLU A 18 0.36 -6.76 9.09
N PHE A 19 0.20 -5.43 9.15
CA PHE A 19 -1.12 -4.81 9.27
C PHE A 19 -2.07 -5.26 8.14
N ALA A 20 -1.59 -5.32 6.90
CA ALA A 20 -2.40 -5.75 5.76
C ALA A 20 -2.84 -7.22 5.89
N LEU A 21 -1.95 -8.10 6.34
CA LEU A 21 -2.23 -9.52 6.58
C LEU A 21 -3.27 -9.70 7.69
N GLU A 22 -3.11 -9.00 8.82
CA GLU A 22 -4.07 -9.04 9.94
C GLU A 22 -5.44 -8.50 9.53
N ALA A 23 -5.49 -7.37 8.82
CA ALA A 23 -6.74 -6.81 8.32
C ALA A 23 -7.44 -7.74 7.31
N ALA A 24 -6.66 -8.47 6.51
CA ALA A 24 -7.19 -9.48 5.61
C ALA A 24 -7.74 -10.71 6.35
N GLU A 25 -7.09 -11.15 7.41
CA GLU A 25 -7.58 -12.22 8.28
C GLU A 25 -8.89 -11.82 8.98
N ASP A 26 -8.96 -10.61 9.53
CA ASP A 26 -10.17 -10.06 10.17
C ASP A 26 -11.35 -9.90 9.19
N SER A 27 -11.05 -9.64 7.91
CA SER A 27 -12.06 -9.51 6.86
C SER A 27 -12.58 -10.86 6.35
N HIS A 28 -11.90 -11.96 6.66
CA HIS A 28 -12.25 -13.30 6.21
C HIS A 28 -13.69 -13.68 6.64
N PRO A 29 -14.53 -14.25 5.76
CA PRO A 29 -14.23 -14.83 4.45
C PRO A 29 -14.42 -13.86 3.27
N ASN A 30 -14.53 -12.55 3.50
CA ASN A 30 -14.66 -11.56 2.44
C ASN A 30 -13.27 -11.08 1.97
N GLU A 31 -13.18 -10.58 0.74
CA GLU A 31 -11.96 -9.96 0.24
C GLU A 31 -11.70 -8.62 0.94
N TYR A 32 -10.51 -8.46 1.47
CA TYR A 32 -10.01 -7.17 1.91
C TYR A 32 -9.55 -6.37 0.68
N LEU A 33 -9.71 -5.05 0.69
CA LEU A 33 -9.17 -4.15 -0.34
C LEU A 33 -8.73 -2.84 0.29
N GLY A 34 -7.48 -2.46 0.02
CA GLY A 34 -6.86 -1.23 0.45
C GLY A 34 -5.97 -0.62 -0.62
N LEU A 35 -5.55 0.61 -0.36
CA LEU A 35 -4.60 1.37 -1.16
C LEU A 35 -3.24 1.42 -0.45
N LEU A 36 -2.18 1.24 -1.20
CA LEU A 36 -0.81 1.33 -0.70
C LEU A 36 -0.35 2.78 -0.72
N ARG A 37 -0.06 3.34 0.44
CA ARG A 37 0.54 4.67 0.60
C ARG A 37 2.04 4.52 0.82
N ALA A 38 2.80 5.42 0.20
CA ALA A 38 4.24 5.42 0.35
C ALA A 38 4.83 6.76 0.80
N SER A 39 5.95 6.65 1.50
CA SER A 39 6.80 7.75 1.93
C SER A 39 8.16 7.64 1.22
N LEU A 40 8.99 8.69 1.26
CA LEU A 40 10.27 8.66 0.55
C LEU A 40 11.21 7.68 1.24
N ALA A 41 11.85 6.80 0.48
CA ALA A 41 12.73 5.76 1.01
C ALA A 41 13.95 6.35 1.77
N ARG A 42 14.37 7.56 1.39
CA ARG A 42 15.45 8.30 2.08
C ARG A 42 15.11 8.70 3.51
N ASP A 43 13.83 8.78 3.86
CA ASP A 43 13.39 9.14 5.21
C ASP A 43 13.62 7.98 6.20
N PHE A 44 13.93 6.79 5.70
CA PHE A 44 14.16 5.55 6.47
C PHE A 44 15.57 4.96 6.28
N ASP A 45 16.53 5.74 5.75
CA ASP A 45 17.91 5.31 5.50
C ASP A 45 18.05 4.07 4.57
N ILE A 46 17.02 3.75 3.77
CA ILE A 46 17.04 2.57 2.87
C ILE A 46 17.89 2.84 1.62
N ARG A 47 17.69 4.01 0.99
CA ARG A 47 18.39 4.44 -0.23
C ARG A 47 18.56 5.95 -0.27
N ALA A 48 19.66 6.40 -0.87
CA ALA A 48 19.99 7.83 -1.01
C ALA A 48 19.35 8.49 -2.26
N ASP A 49 18.95 7.68 -3.24
CA ASP A 49 18.25 8.06 -4.46
C ASP A 49 16.73 8.22 -4.28
N ASP A 50 16.07 8.89 -5.23
CA ASP A 50 14.62 9.10 -5.22
C ASP A 50 13.89 7.74 -5.40
N GLY A 51 13.20 7.29 -4.37
CA GLY A 51 12.38 6.07 -4.35
C GLY A 51 11.36 6.10 -3.23
N TYR A 52 10.41 5.16 -3.27
CA TYR A 52 9.28 5.11 -2.34
C TYR A 52 9.27 3.80 -1.54
N LEU A 53 9.05 3.92 -0.23
CA LEU A 53 8.75 2.81 0.67
C LEU A 53 7.26 2.81 0.97
N VAL A 54 6.56 1.69 0.77
CA VAL A 54 5.18 1.55 1.24
C VAL A 54 5.19 1.53 2.78
N THR A 55 4.53 2.51 3.39
CA THR A 55 4.49 2.69 4.85
C THR A 55 3.11 2.45 5.44
N ASP A 56 2.04 2.52 4.64
CA ASP A 56 0.69 2.38 5.15
C ASP A 56 -0.26 1.71 4.15
N VAL A 57 -1.31 1.10 4.70
CA VAL A 57 -2.46 0.61 3.94
C VAL A 57 -3.71 1.39 4.32
N LEU A 58 -4.34 2.00 3.32
CA LEU A 58 -5.54 2.81 3.50
C LEU A 58 -6.78 2.02 3.10
N MET A 59 -7.76 1.92 3.99
CA MET A 59 -9.09 1.46 3.63
C MET A 59 -9.91 2.60 3.04
N VAL A 60 -10.57 2.36 1.90
CA VAL A 60 -11.44 3.36 1.28
C VAL A 60 -12.86 3.24 1.87
N PRO A 61 -13.44 4.32 2.43
CA PRO A 61 -14.79 4.29 2.97
C PRO A 61 -15.82 3.89 1.91
N GLY A 62 -16.77 3.02 2.28
CA GLY A 62 -17.81 2.55 1.36
C GLY A 62 -17.34 1.49 0.35
N THR A 63 -16.19 0.84 0.60
CA THR A 63 -15.77 -0.35 -0.14
C THR A 63 -16.84 -1.44 0.00
N GLU A 64 -17.40 -1.89 -1.12
CA GLU A 64 -18.28 -3.04 -1.18
C GLU A 64 -17.44 -4.30 -1.30
N THR A 65 -17.59 -5.23 -0.36
CA THR A 65 -16.80 -6.48 -0.32
C THR A 65 -17.69 -7.72 -0.26
N ASN A 66 -17.22 -8.80 -0.86
CA ASN A 66 -17.75 -10.15 -0.76
C ASN A 66 -16.58 -11.16 -0.89
N PRO A 67 -16.82 -12.49 -0.83
CA PRO A 67 -15.74 -13.48 -0.85
C PRO A 67 -14.89 -13.59 -2.13
N VAL A 68 -15.27 -12.90 -3.22
CA VAL A 68 -14.60 -13.00 -4.53
C VAL A 68 -14.34 -11.65 -5.19
N SER A 69 -14.70 -10.54 -4.54
CA SER A 69 -14.42 -9.19 -5.04
C SER A 69 -14.57 -8.16 -3.94
N ALA A 70 -13.74 -7.13 -3.98
CA ALA A 70 -13.97 -5.86 -3.30
C ALA A 70 -13.82 -4.68 -4.27
N THR A 71 -14.60 -3.60 -4.10
CA THR A 71 -14.58 -2.44 -5.02
C THR A 71 -14.95 -1.15 -4.29
N PHE A 72 -14.33 -0.02 -4.67
CA PHE A 72 -14.68 1.32 -4.20
C PHE A 72 -14.81 2.28 -5.38
N GLN A 73 -15.46 3.45 -5.17
CA GLN A 73 -15.53 4.48 -6.19
C GLN A 73 -14.26 5.36 -6.14
N SER A 74 -13.60 5.56 -7.28
CA SER A 74 -12.35 6.32 -7.35
C SER A 74 -12.45 7.77 -6.85
N SER A 75 -13.64 8.37 -6.87
CA SER A 75 -13.94 9.69 -6.30
C SER A 75 -13.80 9.76 -4.78
N GLN A 76 -13.72 8.61 -4.10
CA GLN A 76 -13.58 8.51 -2.64
C GLN A 76 -12.12 8.45 -2.19
N VAL A 77 -11.16 8.38 -3.13
CA VAL A 77 -9.72 8.40 -2.83
C VAL A 77 -9.27 9.84 -2.56
N PRO A 78 -8.64 10.14 -1.40
CA PRO A 78 -8.13 11.48 -1.13
C PRO A 78 -7.03 11.91 -2.11
N ASN A 79 -7.02 13.18 -2.50
CA ASN A 79 -6.14 13.70 -3.58
C ASN A 79 -4.67 13.95 -3.16
N ASP A 80 -4.37 13.98 -1.86
CA ASP A 80 -3.04 14.30 -1.32
C ASP A 80 -2.22 13.06 -0.97
N MET A 81 -2.78 11.86 -1.18
CA MET A 81 -2.12 10.61 -0.84
C MET A 81 -1.13 10.21 -1.93
N ARG A 82 0.12 9.93 -1.54
CA ARG A 82 1.11 9.26 -2.37
C ARG A 82 0.76 7.78 -2.51
N THR A 83 -0.37 7.50 -3.15
CA THR A 83 -0.83 6.15 -3.42
C THR A 83 -0.02 5.55 -4.55
N VAL A 84 0.67 4.45 -4.28
CA VAL A 84 1.54 3.77 -5.24
C VAL A 84 0.94 2.48 -5.79
N GLY A 85 -0.22 2.05 -5.28
CA GLY A 85 -0.99 0.96 -5.85
C GLY A 85 -2.02 0.40 -4.89
N SER A 86 -2.29 -0.90 -4.95
CA SER A 86 -3.37 -1.55 -4.20
C SER A 86 -2.92 -2.81 -3.48
N VAL A 87 -3.66 -3.19 -2.45
CA VAL A 87 -3.56 -4.50 -1.80
C VAL A 87 -4.94 -5.09 -1.65
N HIS A 88 -5.11 -6.36 -1.95
CA HIS A 88 -6.35 -7.07 -1.68
C HIS A 88 -6.10 -8.52 -1.25
N SER A 89 -7.11 -9.15 -0.67
CA SER A 89 -7.00 -10.54 -0.19
C SER A 89 -7.83 -11.52 -0.99
N HIS A 90 -7.32 -12.73 -1.16
CA HIS A 90 -7.99 -13.89 -1.73
C HIS A 90 -8.25 -14.92 -0.61
N PRO A 91 -9.50 -15.02 -0.10
CA PRO A 91 -9.88 -15.97 0.96
C PRO A 91 -9.60 -17.45 0.64
N ASN A 92 -9.45 -17.77 -0.65
CA ASN A 92 -9.13 -19.12 -1.12
C ASN A 92 -7.62 -19.46 -1.09
N GLY A 93 -6.75 -18.49 -0.74
CA GLY A 93 -5.30 -18.66 -0.66
C GLY A 93 -4.54 -18.62 -2.00
N VAL A 94 -5.21 -18.38 -3.12
CA VAL A 94 -4.56 -18.25 -4.42
C VAL A 94 -3.84 -16.90 -4.49
N LEU A 95 -2.54 -16.92 -4.82
CA LEU A 95 -1.72 -15.71 -4.97
C LEU A 95 -1.51 -15.39 -6.45
N SER A 96 -2.57 -15.45 -7.25
CA SER A 96 -2.53 -15.19 -8.69
C SER A 96 -3.69 -14.29 -9.07
N PRO A 97 -3.45 -13.21 -9.81
CA PRO A 97 -4.51 -12.27 -10.15
C PRO A 97 -5.51 -12.92 -11.08
N SER A 98 -6.78 -12.64 -10.84
CA SER A 98 -7.87 -12.85 -11.80
C SER A 98 -7.81 -11.81 -12.93
N ASP A 99 -8.60 -12.01 -13.98
CA ASP A 99 -8.73 -11.02 -15.05
C ASP A 99 -9.31 -9.67 -14.54
N ALA A 100 -10.16 -9.73 -13.50
CA ALA A 100 -10.69 -8.54 -12.84
C ALA A 100 -9.60 -7.79 -12.06
N ASP A 101 -8.73 -8.51 -11.34
CA ASP A 101 -7.59 -7.92 -10.62
C ASP A 101 -6.65 -7.20 -11.58
N ARG A 102 -6.28 -7.86 -12.69
CA ARG A 102 -5.43 -7.26 -13.74
C ARG A 102 -6.04 -5.98 -14.32
N SER A 103 -7.37 -5.94 -14.44
CA SER A 103 -8.09 -4.76 -14.92
C SER A 103 -8.10 -3.61 -13.89
N MET A 104 -8.05 -3.94 -12.59
CA MET A 104 -8.00 -2.98 -11.47
C MET A 104 -6.60 -2.40 -11.24
N PHE A 105 -5.54 -3.18 -11.50
CA PHE A 105 -4.16 -2.75 -11.26
C PHE A 105 -3.84 -1.41 -11.94
N GLY A 106 -4.23 -1.26 -13.20
CA GLY A 106 -4.35 0.04 -13.86
C GLY A 106 -3.05 0.87 -13.82
N ARG A 107 -3.04 1.94 -13.00
CA ARG A 107 -1.93 2.91 -12.93
C ARG A 107 -1.13 2.83 -11.61
N GLY A 108 -1.35 1.84 -10.75
CA GLY A 108 -0.45 1.60 -9.63
C GLY A 108 0.89 1.09 -10.14
N GLU A 109 1.95 1.31 -9.37
CA GLU A 109 3.27 0.76 -9.65
C GLU A 109 3.43 -0.65 -9.07
N VAL A 110 2.82 -0.90 -7.90
CA VAL A 110 2.84 -2.20 -7.24
C VAL A 110 1.46 -2.60 -6.74
N HIS A 111 1.12 -3.87 -6.90
CA HIS A 111 -0.14 -4.46 -6.45
C HIS A 111 0.15 -5.71 -5.63
N ILE A 112 -0.45 -5.83 -4.45
CA ILE A 112 -0.23 -6.95 -3.53
C ILE A 112 -1.49 -7.80 -3.45
N ILE A 113 -1.34 -9.11 -3.63
CA ILE A 113 -2.38 -10.09 -3.31
C ILE A 113 -1.95 -10.82 -2.04
N LEU A 114 -2.83 -10.81 -1.04
CA LEU A 114 -2.72 -11.58 0.20
C LEU A 114 -3.57 -12.85 0.07
N GLY A 115 -3.16 -13.96 0.65
CA GLY A 115 -3.92 -15.22 0.60
C GLY A 115 -4.10 -15.82 1.99
N ALA A 116 -5.21 -16.54 2.22
CA ALA A 116 -5.30 -17.39 3.40
C ALA A 116 -4.15 -18.44 3.39
N PRO A 117 -3.51 -18.76 4.53
CA PRO A 117 -3.90 -18.43 5.90
C PRO A 117 -3.31 -17.12 6.46
N TYR A 118 -2.90 -16.18 5.60
CA TYR A 118 -2.41 -14.85 5.99
C TYR A 118 -1.14 -14.85 6.85
N ASP A 119 -0.29 -15.86 6.68
CA ASP A 119 1.05 -15.84 7.29
C ASP A 119 2.01 -14.90 6.54
N SER A 120 3.20 -14.68 7.10
CA SER A 120 4.22 -13.78 6.54
C SER A 120 4.70 -14.13 5.12
N ARG A 121 4.35 -15.30 4.59
CA ARG A 121 4.66 -15.75 3.22
C ARG A 121 3.42 -15.81 2.33
N SER A 122 2.25 -15.50 2.86
CA SER A 122 0.97 -15.64 2.17
C SER A 122 0.62 -14.40 1.36
N TRP A 123 1.59 -13.91 0.58
CA TRP A 123 1.40 -12.74 -0.25
C TRP A 123 2.30 -12.76 -1.50
N ARG A 124 1.93 -11.97 -2.50
CA ARG A 124 2.73 -11.76 -3.71
C ARG A 124 2.50 -10.37 -4.29
N ALA A 125 3.57 -9.77 -4.79
CA ALA A 125 3.52 -8.50 -5.51
C ALA A 125 3.45 -8.69 -7.03
N PHE A 126 2.78 -7.75 -7.69
CA PHE A 126 2.60 -7.66 -9.14
C PHE A 126 2.82 -6.23 -9.61
N ASP A 127 3.26 -6.07 -10.84
CA ASP A 127 3.31 -4.77 -11.50
C ASP A 127 1.95 -4.37 -12.10
N SER A 128 1.90 -3.20 -12.75
CA SER A 128 0.71 -2.69 -13.43
C SER A 128 0.13 -3.59 -14.55
N GLU A 129 0.93 -4.51 -15.09
CA GLU A 129 0.51 -5.47 -16.13
C GLU A 129 -0.01 -6.79 -15.52
N GLY A 130 0.09 -6.92 -14.19
CA GLY A 130 -0.26 -8.12 -13.44
C GLY A 130 0.80 -9.21 -13.52
N GLU A 131 2.04 -8.85 -13.89
CA GLU A 131 3.16 -9.77 -13.90
C GLU A 131 3.85 -9.77 -12.52
N PRO A 132 4.30 -10.93 -12.02
CA PRO A 132 4.95 -11.01 -10.72
C PRO A 132 6.18 -10.10 -10.64
N THR A 133 6.27 -9.29 -9.59
CA THR A 133 7.43 -8.43 -9.29
C THR A 133 8.00 -8.73 -7.91
N THR A 134 9.21 -8.24 -7.66
CA THR A 134 9.84 -8.33 -6.33
C THR A 134 9.53 -7.08 -5.54
N LEU A 135 9.19 -7.25 -4.27
CA LEU A 135 9.02 -6.16 -3.33
C LEU A 135 9.76 -6.54 -2.05
N ASP A 136 10.81 -5.79 -1.71
CA ASP A 136 11.60 -6.06 -0.52
C ASP A 136 10.82 -5.65 0.74
N VAL A 137 10.99 -6.43 1.82
CA VAL A 137 10.42 -6.12 3.14
C VAL A 137 11.51 -5.51 4.00
N TYR A 138 11.24 -4.33 4.56
CA TYR A 138 12.18 -3.58 5.40
C TYR A 138 11.68 -3.48 6.82
N ASP A 139 12.50 -3.90 7.77
CA ASP A 139 12.32 -3.64 9.20
C ASP A 139 12.81 -2.21 9.49
N VAL A 140 11.87 -1.26 9.54
CA VAL A 140 12.12 0.17 9.80
C VAL A 140 11.07 0.71 10.75
N ALA A 141 11.47 1.67 11.58
CA ALA A 141 10.54 2.35 12.47
C ALA A 141 9.65 3.32 11.67
N LEU A 142 8.35 3.08 11.67
CA LEU A 142 7.37 4.00 11.10
C LEU A 142 7.05 5.12 12.11
N PRO A 143 6.85 6.37 11.63
CA PRO A 143 6.40 7.44 12.52
C PRO A 143 5.01 7.11 13.07
N GLU A 144 4.83 7.26 14.37
CA GLU A 144 3.52 7.00 14.98
C GLU A 144 2.48 8.03 14.48
N PRO A 145 1.22 7.62 14.25
CA PRO A 145 0.18 8.54 13.77
C PRO A 145 -0.07 9.73 14.71
N GLU A 146 0.29 9.64 15.98
CA GLU A 146 0.21 10.75 16.95
C GLU A 146 1.30 11.81 16.75
N SER A 147 2.44 11.50 16.14
CA SER A 147 3.53 12.47 15.92
C SER A 147 3.13 13.55 14.89
N PHE A 148 2.10 13.32 14.09
CA PHE A 148 1.52 14.31 13.18
C PHE A 148 0.75 15.40 13.93
N PHE A 149 0.32 15.16 15.18
CA PHE A 149 -0.43 16.14 15.98
C PHE A 149 0.41 16.85 17.04
N ASP A 150 1.70 16.54 17.15
CA ASP A 150 2.63 17.24 18.05
C ASP A 150 3.17 18.52 17.40
N PHE A 151 2.26 19.34 16.84
CA PHE A 151 2.61 20.71 16.45
C PHE A 151 2.76 21.53 17.74
N THR A 152 3.98 21.94 18.03
CA THR A 152 4.20 22.99 19.03
C THR A 152 3.89 24.35 18.40
N GLN A 153 3.65 25.37 19.22
CA GLN A 153 3.55 26.73 18.67
C GLN A 153 4.86 27.19 18.02
N GLU A 154 5.99 26.59 18.38
CA GLU A 154 7.30 26.89 17.81
C GLU A 154 7.39 26.47 16.33
N ASP A 155 6.81 25.30 15.98
CA ASP A 155 6.77 24.80 14.60
C ASP A 155 5.87 25.66 13.67
N ILE A 156 4.81 26.24 14.23
CA ILE A 156 3.90 27.14 13.49
C ILE A 156 4.57 28.49 13.24
N ASP A 157 5.33 28.98 14.22
CA ASP A 157 6.01 30.26 14.12
C ASP A 157 7.19 30.22 13.13
N GLU A 158 7.89 29.08 12.96
CA GLU A 158 8.97 28.90 11.97
C GLU A 158 8.48 28.88 10.51
N GLU A 159 7.27 28.41 10.22
CA GLU A 159 6.70 28.38 8.86
C GLU A 159 6.12 29.73 8.40
N LEU A 160 6.01 30.72 9.29
CA LEU A 160 5.43 32.05 9.03
C LEU A 160 6.47 33.17 8.80
N GLU A 161 7.77 32.84 8.81
CA GLU A 161 8.88 33.79 8.53
C GLU A 161 9.39 33.75 7.08
#